data_AF-A0A2T2XGN1-F1
#
_entry.id   AF-A0A2T2XGN1-F1
#
_cell.length_a   1.000
_cell.length_b   1.000
_cell.length_c   1.000
_cell.angle_alpha   90.00
_cell.angle_beta   90.00
_cell.angle_gamma   90.00
#
_symmetry.space_group_name_H-M   'P 1'
#
loop_
_entity.id
_entity.type
_entity.pdbx_description
1 polymer ?
#
loop_
_entity_poly.entity_id
_entity_poly.type
_entity_poly.pdbx_seq_one_letter_code
_entity_poly.pdbx_strand_id
1 'polypeptide(L)' 'MDARMARILNRIRELRCEMERIYAVTNQMSHPDLLRVSQELDSLLVEYIEWEKGKPGANLESDTSS' A
#
# COMPACT_ATOMS: atom_id res chain seq x y z
N MET A 1 -3.21 3.06 17.56
CA MET A 1 -2.72 2.90 16.17
C MET A 1 -1.21 2.89 16.21
N ASP A 2 -0.57 1.86 15.63
CA ASP A 2 0.89 1.74 15.59
C ASP A 2 1.50 2.95 14.86
N ALA A 3 2.48 3.62 15.48
CA ALA A 3 3.12 4.81 14.91
C ALA A 3 3.87 4.52 13.60
N ARG A 4 4.38 3.29 13.41
CA ARG A 4 4.93 2.84 12.13
C ARG A 4 3.82 2.76 11.09
N MET A 5 2.69 2.17 11.45
CA MET A 5 1.60 2.01 10.49
C MET A 5 0.94 3.33 10.09
N ALA A 6 0.87 4.29 11.01
CA ALA A 6 0.46 5.66 10.69
C ALA A 6 1.34 6.29 9.60
N ARG A 7 2.66 6.06 9.65
CA ARG A 7 3.59 6.56 8.63
C ARG A 7 3.40 5.87 7.29
N ILE A 8 3.23 4.53 7.28
CA ILE A 8 2.98 3.76 6.05
C ILE A 8 1.71 4.26 5.35
N LEU A 9 0.61 4.39 6.09
CA LEU A 9 -0.66 4.88 5.54
C LEU A 9 -0.57 6.31 5.02
N ASN A 10 0.15 7.19 5.72
CA ASN A 10 0.39 8.55 5.23
C ASN A 10 1.24 8.54 3.96
N ARG A 11 2.28 7.73 3.91
CA ARG A 11 3.14 7.60 2.72
C ARG A 11 2.39 7.07 1.51
N ILE A 12 1.52 6.07 1.70
CA ILE A 12 0.63 5.56 0.64
C ILE A 12 -0.25 6.68 0.08
N ARG A 13 -0.81 7.55 0.93
CA ARG A 13 -1.62 8.70 0.49
C ARG A 13 -0.80 9.69 -0.32
N GLU A 14 0.41 10.04 0.13
CA GLU A 14 1.32 10.93 -0.59
C GLU A 14 1.68 10.38 -1.98
N LEU A 15 2.02 9.09 -2.06
CA LEU A 15 2.37 8.42 -3.30
C LEU A 15 1.19 8.36 -4.28
N ARG A 16 -0.05 8.15 -3.79
CA ARG A 16 -1.24 8.24 -4.64
C ARG A 16 -1.40 9.64 -5.26
N CYS A 17 -1.21 10.70 -4.48
CA CYS A 17 -1.24 12.06 -5.00
C CYS A 17 -0.07 12.36 -5.96
N GLU A 18 1.10 11.76 -5.76
CA GLU A 18 2.22 11.84 -6.70
C GLU A 18 1.90 11.14 -8.03
N MET A 19 1.32 9.95 -7.97
CA MET A 19 0.87 9.18 -9.14
C MET A 19 -0.15 9.96 -9.97
N GLU A 20 -1.17 10.54 -9.33
CA GLU A 20 -2.18 11.36 -10.00
C GLU A 20 -1.57 12.59 -10.67
N ARG A 21 -0.61 13.26 -10.02
CA ARG A 21 0.11 14.41 -10.60
C ARG A 21 0.94 14.03 -11.82
N ILE A 22 1.72 12.95 -11.73
CA ILE A 22 2.55 12.50 -12.85
C ILE A 22 1.64 12.09 -14.02
N TYR A 23 0.57 11.34 -13.75
CA TYR A 23 -0.36 10.93 -14.79
C TYR A 23 -1.05 12.13 -15.45
N ALA A 24 -1.47 13.13 -14.68
CA ALA A 24 -2.09 14.34 -15.21
C ALA A 24 -1.15 15.16 -16.13
N VAL A 25 0.16 15.19 -15.83
CA VAL A 25 1.15 15.95 -16.61
C VAL A 25 1.65 15.17 -17.83
N THR A 26 1.86 13.87 -17.68
CA THR A 26 2.52 13.04 -18.69
C THR A 26 1.53 12.33 -19.60
N ASN A 27 0.33 12.01 -19.09
CA ASN A 27 -0.66 11.13 -19.71
C ASN A 27 -0.09 9.77 -20.19
N GLN A 28 1.01 9.32 -19.58
CA GLN A 28 1.74 8.11 -19.98
C GLN A 28 1.79 7.14 -18.80
N MET A 29 1.06 6.03 -18.87
CA MET A 29 1.10 5.02 -17.79
C MET A 29 2.47 4.36 -17.62
N SER A 30 3.29 4.29 -18.67
CA SER A 30 4.64 3.73 -18.63
C SER A 30 5.72 4.74 -18.23
N HIS A 31 5.34 5.92 -17.73
CA HIS A 31 6.31 6.92 -17.32
C HIS A 31 7.23 6.36 -16.22
N PRO A 32 8.56 6.53 -16.29
CA PRO A 32 9.48 5.97 -15.30
C PRO A 32 9.16 6.38 -13.85
N ASP A 33 8.70 7.61 -13.65
CA ASP A 33 8.29 8.08 -12.32
C ASP A 33 7.01 7.41 -11.81
N LEU A 34 6.05 7.10 -12.70
CA LEU A 34 4.87 6.32 -12.31
C LEU A 34 5.26 4.90 -11.92
N LEU A 35 6.17 4.28 -12.68
CA LEU A 35 6.68 2.95 -12.36
C LEU A 35 7.38 2.94 -10.99
N ARG A 36 8.19 3.96 -10.68
CA ARG A 36 8.82 4.09 -9.37
C ARG A 36 7.79 4.22 -8.25
N VAL A 37 6.80 5.10 -8.45
CA VAL A 37 5.72 5.32 -7.47
C VAL A 37 4.88 4.06 -7.25
N SER A 38 4.58 3.31 -8.32
CA SER A 38 3.81 2.07 -8.20
C SER A 38 4.58 0.99 -7.44
N GLN A 39 5.88 0.84 -7.69
CA GLN A 39 6.73 -0.11 -6.96
C GLN A 39 6.83 0.21 -5.46
N GLU A 40 6.91 1.49 -5.10
CA GLU A 40 6.92 1.94 -3.70
C GLU A 40 5.56 1.67 -3.03
N LEU A 41 4.45 1.92 -3.74
CA LEU A 41 3.10 1.58 -3.28
C LEU A 41 2.94 0.09 -3.01
N ASP A 42 3.36 -0.77 -3.95
CA ASP A 42 3.27 -2.23 -3.81
C ASP A 42 4.05 -2.71 -2.58
N SER A 43 5.25 -2.17 -2.37
CA SER A 43 6.09 -2.51 -1.20
C SER A 43 5.41 -2.13 0.12
N LEU A 44 4.83 -0.94 0.20
CA LEU A 44 4.14 -0.46 1.40
C LEU A 44 2.82 -1.21 1.65
N LEU A 45 2.13 -1.64 0.59
CA LEU A 45 0.92 -2.45 0.70
C LEU A 45 1.23 -3.84 1.25
N VAL A 46 2.34 -4.46 0.82
CA VAL A 46 2.80 -5.73 1.40
C VAL A 46 3.09 -5.55 2.89
N GLU A 47 3.83 -4.51 3.28
CA GLU A 47 4.13 -4.23 4.69
C GLU A 47 2.85 -3.99 5.52
N TYR A 48 1.84 -3.31 4.95
CA TYR A 48 0.54 -3.13 5.57
C TYR A 48 -0.18 -4.46 5.81
N ILE A 49 -0.24 -5.31 4.79
CA ILE A 49 -0.92 -6.61 4.84
C ILE A 49 -0.26 -7.54 5.87
N GLU A 50 1.08 -7.58 5.91
CA GLU A 50 1.82 -8.39 6.87
C GLU A 50 1.56 -7.94 8.31
N TRP A 51 1.50 -6.63 8.55
CA TRP A 51 1.14 -6.09 9.86
C TRP A 51 -0.29 -6.41 10.26
N GLU A 52 -1.26 -6.32 9.33
CA GLU A 52 -2.65 -6.73 9.60
C GLU A 52 -2.74 -8.21 9.99
N LYS A 53 -2.06 -9.09 9.25
CA LYS A 53 -1.98 -10.54 9.56
C LYS A 53 -1.37 -10.83 10.92
N GLY A 54 -0.43 -9.99 11.37
CA GLY A 54 0.21 -10.11 12.68
C GLY A 54 -0.66 -9.71 13.87
N LYS A 55 -1.85 -9.14 13.66
CA LYS A 55 -2.74 -8.73 14.76
C LYS A 55 -3.52 -9.91 15.34
N PRO A 56 -3.68 -9.99 16.67
CA PRO A 56 -4.56 -10.97 17.29
C PRO A 56 -6.01 -10.76 16.79
N GLY A 57 -6.56 -11.79 16.13
CA GLY A 57 -7.89 -11.78 15.52
C GLY A 57 -7.93 -11.91 13.99
N ALA A 58 -6.80 -11.78 13.28
CA ALA A 58 -6.75 -11.90 11.81
C ALA A 58 -6.85 -13.34 11.27
N ASN A 59 -6.80 -14.37 12.13
CA ASN A 59 -6.80 -15.79 11.77
C ASN A 59 -8.12 -16.55 12.07
N LEU A 60 -9.25 -15.85 12.27
CA LEU A 60 -10.48 -16.50 12.76
C LEU A 60 -11.47 -17.03 11.69
N GLU A 61 -11.02 -17.26 10.46
CA GLU A 61 -11.86 -17.93 9.44
C GLU A 61 -11.05 -18.97 8.64
N SER A 62 -10.69 -20.10 9.27
CA SER A 62 -10.36 -21.32 8.52
C SER A 62 -10.71 -22.64 9.21
N ASP A 63 -11.32 -22.63 10.41
CA ASP A 63 -11.72 -23.85 11.11
C ASP A 63 -13.25 -23.98 11.21
N THR A 64 -13.92 -24.09 10.06
CA THR A 64 -15.24 -24.74 10.00
C THR A 64 -15.32 -25.61 8.74
N SER A 65 -14.87 -26.85 8.84
CA SER A 65 -15.47 -28.00 8.15
C SER A 65 -15.03 -29.27 8.85
N SER A 66 -16.01 -29.88 9.54
CA SER A 66 -15.96 -31.15 10.24
C SER A 66 -15.79 -32.35 9.30
#